data_AF-A0A182T7C5-F1
#
_entry.id   AF-A0A182T7C5-F1
#
_cell.length_a   1.000
_cell.length_b   1.000
_cell.length_c   1.000
_cell.angle_alpha   90.00
_cell.angle_beta   90.00
_cell.angle_gamma   90.00
#
_symmetry.space_group_name_H-M   'P 1'
#
loop_
_entity.id
_entity.type
_entity.pdbx_description
1 polymer ?
#
loop_
_entity_poly.entity_id
_entity_poly.type
_entity_poly.pdbx_seq_one_letter_code
_entity_poly.pdbx_strand_id
1 'polypeptide(L)'
;MEPKFGRYIKFNGCLILLIVGFRVIVNAQQWVIQLQNWHEYPFPEDLEMRNHPVVDGVFQIMWIIAVTSFYQALWLEVGLLLYPIGFVLGLEAIIICAGDVIKRWNGDAEYCFLHSGQVGVLYFAALAYFYYTLYILKKLFRSEDRKFTTLPAPSGLAQRQPISPLVRVH
;
A
#
# COMPACT_ATOMS: atom_id res chain seq x y z
N MET A 1 13.68 -17.84 6.15
CA MET A 1 12.29 -17.81 6.65
C MET A 1 11.64 -19.13 6.30
N GLU A 2 10.91 -19.72 7.24
CA GLU A 2 10.14 -20.93 6.99
C GLU A 2 9.04 -20.66 5.95
N PRO A 3 8.75 -21.61 5.03
CA PRO A 3 7.74 -21.42 3.99
C PRO A 3 6.34 -21.16 4.54
N LYS A 4 6.03 -21.71 5.73
CA LYS A 4 4.76 -21.46 6.46
C LYS A 4 4.62 -20.00 6.89
N PHE A 5 5.71 -19.39 7.34
CA PHE A 5 5.74 -17.99 7.79
C PHE A 5 5.53 -17.02 6.63
N GLY A 6 6.15 -17.28 5.47
CA GLY A 6 5.94 -16.48 4.25
C GLY A 6 4.48 -16.50 3.78
N ARG A 7 3.83 -17.67 3.80
CA ARG A 7 2.40 -17.80 3.45
C ARG A 7 1.48 -17.04 4.41
N TYR A 8 1.78 -17.07 5.71
CA TYR A 8 1.02 -16.31 6.71
C TYR A 8 1.14 -14.79 6.51
N ILE A 9 2.33 -14.27 6.21
CA ILE A 9 2.53 -12.84 5.94
C ILE A 9 1.76 -12.41 4.69
N LYS A 10 1.85 -13.19 3.60
CA LYS A 10 1.10 -12.92 2.36
C LYS A 10 -0.41 -12.91 2.61
N PHE A 11 -0.91 -13.83 3.44
CA PHE A 11 -2.32 -13.84 3.88
C PHE A 11 -2.72 -12.55 4.62
N ASN A 12 -1.89 -12.06 5.55
CA ASN A 12 -2.14 -10.79 6.24
C ASN A 12 -2.12 -9.59 5.28
N GLY A 13 -1.21 -9.59 4.30
CA GLY A 13 -1.21 -8.62 3.21
C GLY A 13 -2.52 -8.62 2.42
N CYS A 14 -3.03 -9.81 2.06
CA CYS A 14 -4.33 -9.94 1.39
C CYS A 14 -5.50 -9.47 2.26
N LEU A 15 -5.49 -9.73 3.57
CA LEU A 15 -6.51 -9.22 4.48
C LEU A 15 -6.52 -7.68 4.52
N ILE A 16 -5.34 -7.06 4.60
CA ILE A 16 -5.20 -5.60 4.52
C ILE A 16 -5.76 -5.10 3.18
N LEU A 17 -5.41 -5.76 2.07
CA LEU A 17 -5.90 -5.38 0.75
C LEU A 17 -7.43 -5.43 0.67
N LEU A 18 -8.06 -6.49 1.21
CA LEU A 18 -9.51 -6.64 1.21
C LEU A 18 -10.18 -5.53 2.03
N ILE A 19 -9.70 -5.26 3.24
CA ILE A 19 -10.28 -4.25 4.14
C ILE A 19 -10.12 -2.85 3.54
N VAL A 20 -8.91 -2.49 3.12
CA VAL A 20 -8.63 -1.16 2.58
C VAL A 20 -9.30 -1.00 1.21
N GLY A 21 -9.25 -2.01 0.36
CA GLY A 21 -9.89 -2.02 -0.96
C GLY A 21 -11.41 -1.85 -0.87
N PHE A 22 -12.07 -2.55 0.06
CA PHE A 22 -13.49 -2.35 0.34
C PHE A 22 -13.79 -0.90 0.74
N ARG A 23 -13.01 -0.34 1.67
CA ARG A 23 -13.18 1.06 2.10
C ARG A 23 -13.01 2.05 0.94
N VAL A 24 -12.00 1.84 0.09
CA VAL A 24 -11.75 2.69 -1.09
C VAL A 24 -12.92 2.61 -2.07
N ILE A 25 -13.51 1.44 -2.28
CA ILE A 25 -14.70 1.30 -3.16
C ILE A 25 -15.90 2.05 -2.58
N VAL A 26 -16.20 1.87 -1.29
CA VAL A 26 -17.31 2.56 -0.62
C VAL A 26 -17.12 4.08 -0.70
N ASN A 27 -15.91 4.57 -0.42
CA ASN A 27 -15.60 6.00 -0.52
C ASN A 27 -15.72 6.51 -1.96
N ALA A 28 -15.29 5.73 -2.96
CA ALA A 28 -15.45 6.09 -4.37
C ALA A 28 -16.92 6.25 -4.74
N GLN A 29 -17.78 5.34 -4.27
CA GLN A 29 -19.22 5.42 -4.51
C GLN A 29 -19.83 6.67 -3.86
N GLN A 30 -19.48 6.96 -2.60
CA GLN A 30 -19.93 8.17 -1.92
C GLN A 30 -19.48 9.44 -2.63
N TRP A 31 -18.22 9.49 -3.05
CA TRP A 31 -17.67 10.61 -3.81
C TRP A 31 -18.41 10.83 -5.14
N VAL A 32 -18.72 9.78 -5.89
CA VAL A 32 -19.50 9.89 -7.14
C VAL A 32 -20.89 10.47 -6.89
N ILE A 33 -21.57 10.02 -5.83
CA ILE A 33 -22.89 10.54 -5.45
C ILE A 33 -22.80 12.03 -5.07
N GLN A 34 -21.78 12.43 -4.29
CA GLN A 34 -21.55 13.82 -3.92
C GLN A 34 -21.24 14.70 -5.14
N LEU A 35 -20.47 14.19 -6.09
CA LEU A 35 -20.13 14.92 -7.31
C LEU A 35 -21.36 15.14 -8.21
N GLN A 36 -22.29 14.17 -8.25
CA GLN A 36 -23.57 14.31 -8.96
C GLN A 36 -24.49 15.35 -8.33
N ASN A 37 -24.50 15.46 -7.00
CA ASN A 37 -25.38 16.36 -6.25
C ASN A 37 -24.67 17.67 -5.83
N TRP A 38 -23.52 17.98 -6.44
CA TRP A 38 -22.66 19.10 -6.06
C TRP A 38 -23.37 20.46 -6.11
N HIS A 39 -24.35 20.61 -7.00
CA HIS A 39 -25.07 21.86 -7.20
C HIS A 39 -26.14 22.10 -6.13
N GLU A 40 -26.49 21.10 -5.32
CA GLU A 40 -27.56 21.17 -4.32
C GLU A 40 -27.06 21.47 -2.90
N TYR A 41 -25.76 21.31 -2.63
CA TYR A 41 -25.19 21.53 -1.29
C TYR A 41 -24.43 22.86 -1.22
N PRO A 42 -24.94 23.89 -0.52
CA PRO A 42 -24.14 25.06 -0.20
C PRO A 42 -23.03 24.65 0.77
N PHE A 43 -21.78 24.90 0.39
CA PHE A 43 -20.62 24.66 1.26
C PHE A 43 -20.72 25.58 2.48
N PRO A 44 -20.78 25.03 3.71
CA PRO A 44 -20.57 25.87 4.88
C PRO A 44 -19.14 26.38 4.81
N GLU A 45 -18.98 27.71 4.73
CA GLU A 45 -17.70 28.43 4.58
C GLU A 45 -16.68 28.12 5.71
N ASP A 46 -17.12 27.48 6.80
CA ASP A 46 -16.35 27.33 8.03
C ASP A 46 -15.78 25.92 8.31
N LEU A 47 -15.95 24.90 7.46
CA LEU A 47 -15.40 23.57 7.75
C LEU A 47 -14.55 22.98 6.62
N GLU A 48 -13.24 22.99 6.87
CA GLU A 48 -12.22 22.08 6.35
C GLU A 48 -12.26 21.87 4.84
N MET A 49 -11.27 22.41 4.10
CA MET A 49 -11.04 22.18 2.65
C MET A 49 -11.19 20.71 2.19
N ARG A 50 -11.10 19.75 3.12
CA ARG A 50 -11.36 18.33 2.92
C ARG A 50 -12.79 18.01 2.48
N ASN A 51 -13.80 18.79 2.83
CA ASN A 51 -15.19 18.54 2.39
C ASN A 51 -15.48 19.01 0.95
N HIS A 52 -14.46 19.51 0.23
CA HIS A 52 -14.55 19.84 -1.17
C HIS A 52 -14.25 18.56 -2.01
N PRO A 53 -15.07 18.18 -2.99
CA PRO A 53 -15.14 16.91 -3.72
C PRO A 53 -14.01 16.84 -4.72
N VAL A 54 -13.44 17.99 -5.10
CA VAL A 54 -12.23 18.04 -5.91
C VAL A 54 -11.06 17.64 -5.03
N VAL A 55 -11.01 18.13 -3.78
CA VAL A 55 -9.98 17.75 -2.82
C VAL A 55 -10.16 16.29 -2.41
N ASP A 56 -11.36 15.89 -1.99
CA ASP A 56 -11.69 14.48 -1.71
C ASP A 56 -11.45 13.57 -2.91
N GLY A 57 -11.73 14.03 -4.13
CA GLY A 57 -11.45 13.30 -5.36
C GLY A 57 -9.96 13.05 -5.58
N VAL A 58 -9.09 14.03 -5.29
CA VAL A 58 -7.63 13.86 -5.35
C VAL A 58 -7.17 12.80 -4.33
N PHE A 59 -7.65 12.88 -3.09
CA PHE A 59 -7.34 11.88 -2.06
C PHE A 59 -7.84 10.49 -2.45
N GLN A 60 -9.05 10.40 -3.04
CA GLN A 60 -9.63 9.16 -3.50
C GLN A 60 -8.81 8.52 -4.63
N ILE A 61 -8.35 9.32 -5.60
CA ILE A 61 -7.46 8.85 -6.68
C ILE A 61 -6.12 8.36 -6.10
N MET A 62 -5.53 9.09 -5.15
CA MET A 62 -4.31 8.65 -4.46
C MET A 62 -4.50 7.30 -3.77
N TRP A 63 -5.63 7.11 -3.08
CA TRP A 63 -5.98 5.84 -2.42
C TRP A 63 -6.18 4.70 -3.42
N ILE A 64 -6.83 4.94 -4.56
CA ILE A 64 -6.98 3.94 -5.64
C ILE A 64 -5.60 3.51 -6.13
N ILE A 65 -4.73 4.47 -6.48
CA ILE A 65 -3.37 4.19 -6.95
C ILE A 65 -2.58 3.40 -5.90
N ALA A 66 -2.68 3.78 -4.63
CA ALA A 66 -2.01 3.09 -3.53
C ALA A 66 -2.47 1.64 -3.37
N VAL A 67 -3.78 1.38 -3.40
CA VAL A 67 -4.35 0.03 -3.29
C VAL A 67 -3.99 -0.82 -4.50
N THR A 68 -4.07 -0.27 -5.72
CA THR A 68 -3.66 -0.98 -6.94
C THR A 68 -2.16 -1.33 -6.90
N SER A 69 -1.31 -0.39 -6.46
CA SER A 69 0.13 -0.64 -6.29
C SER A 69 0.38 -1.72 -5.25
N PHE A 70 -0.35 -1.72 -4.13
CA PHE A 70 -0.23 -2.74 -3.10
C PHE A 70 -0.66 -4.14 -3.58
N TYR A 71 -1.75 -4.22 -4.35
CA TYR A 71 -2.16 -5.46 -5.01
C TYR A 71 -1.07 -5.99 -5.95
N GLN A 72 -0.51 -5.12 -6.80
CA GLN A 72 0.61 -5.47 -7.68
C GLN A 72 1.84 -5.89 -6.87
N ALA A 73 2.14 -5.24 -5.75
CA ALA A 73 3.25 -5.59 -4.87
C ALA A 73 3.10 -7.00 -4.29
N LEU A 74 1.88 -7.39 -3.89
CA LEU A 74 1.60 -8.73 -3.37
C LEU A 74 1.70 -9.81 -4.45
N TRP A 75 1.29 -9.49 -5.69
CA TRP A 75 1.27 -10.46 -6.79
C TRP A 75 2.62 -10.62 -7.49
N LEU A 76 3.32 -9.51 -7.70
CA LEU A 76 4.65 -9.47 -8.33
C LEU A 76 5.78 -9.62 -7.33
N GLU A 77 5.48 -9.59 -6.03
CA GLU A 77 6.46 -9.67 -4.94
C GLU A 77 7.51 -8.54 -4.99
N VAL A 78 7.12 -7.38 -5.52
CA VAL A 78 8.01 -6.22 -5.68
C VAL A 78 7.87 -5.26 -4.50
N GLY A 79 8.90 -5.19 -3.65
CA GLY A 79 8.90 -4.35 -2.45
C GLY A 79 8.78 -2.84 -2.70
N LEU A 80 9.15 -2.34 -3.89
CA LEU A 80 9.03 -0.91 -4.23
C LEU A 80 7.55 -0.48 -4.30
N LEU A 81 6.67 -1.36 -4.76
CA LEU A 81 5.24 -1.11 -4.92
C LEU A 81 4.48 -1.09 -3.58
N LEU A 82 5.14 -1.41 -2.46
CA LEU A 82 4.59 -1.23 -1.11
C LEU A 82 4.65 0.23 -0.63
N TYR A 83 5.49 1.07 -1.26
CA TYR A 83 5.69 2.45 -0.81
C TYR A 83 4.44 3.33 -0.92
N PRO A 84 3.68 3.31 -2.04
CA PRO A 84 2.53 4.18 -2.21
C PRO A 84 1.47 4.05 -1.10
N ILE A 85 1.12 2.82 -0.70
CA ILE A 85 0.12 2.61 0.34
C ILE A 85 0.60 3.05 1.74
N GLY A 86 1.89 2.83 2.04
CA GLY A 86 2.48 3.32 3.30
C GLY A 86 2.59 4.84 3.34
N PHE A 87 2.86 5.49 2.21
CA PHE A 87 2.91 6.94 2.09
C PHE A 87 1.54 7.58 2.27
N VAL A 88 0.53 7.10 1.51
CA VAL A 88 -0.84 7.66 1.58
C VAL A 88 -1.43 7.50 2.99
N LEU A 89 -1.26 6.34 3.62
CA LEU A 89 -1.73 6.14 5.00
C LEU A 89 -1.01 7.07 6.00
N GLY A 90 0.30 7.28 5.82
CA GLY A 90 1.08 8.16 6.70
C GLY A 90 0.66 9.62 6.58
N LEU A 91 0.43 10.07 5.35
CA LEU A 91 -0.08 11.41 5.07
C LEU A 91 -1.49 11.60 5.66
N GLU A 92 -2.37 10.61 5.53
CA GLU A 92 -3.70 10.62 6.16
C GLU A 92 -3.61 10.73 7.70
N ALA A 93 -2.68 9.98 8.31
CA ALA A 93 -2.47 10.03 9.75
C ALA A 93 -1.96 11.38 10.23
N ILE A 94 -1.06 12.02 9.48
CA ILE A 94 -0.58 13.37 9.77
C ILE A 94 -1.73 14.38 9.67
N ILE A 95 -2.57 14.29 8.64
CA ILE A 95 -3.74 15.18 8.47
C ILE A 95 -4.70 15.04 9.65
N ILE A 96 -5.02 13.81 10.06
CA ILE A 96 -5.91 13.55 11.20
C ILE A 96 -5.31 14.13 12.48
N CYS A 97 -4.04 13.85 12.76
CA CYS A 97 -3.36 14.37 13.95
C CYS A 97 -3.28 15.90 13.95
N ALA A 98 -2.97 16.53 12.81
CA ALA A 98 -2.90 17.98 12.67
C ALA A 98 -4.28 18.62 12.87
N GLY A 99 -5.33 18.04 12.27
CA GLY A 99 -6.71 18.49 12.45
C GLY A 99 -7.14 18.44 13.91
N ASP A 100 -6.81 17.36 14.62
CA ASP A 100 -7.10 17.23 16.05
C ASP A 100 -6.35 18.24 16.92
N VAL A 101 -5.09 18.54 16.61
CA VAL A 101 -4.32 19.58 17.32
C VAL A 101 -4.95 20.96 17.11
N ILE A 102 -5.35 21.28 15.88
CA ILE A 102 -5.99 22.56 15.54
C ILE A 102 -7.33 22.70 16.26
N LYS A 103 -8.19 21.68 16.23
CA LYS A 103 -9.49 21.68 16.93
C LYS A 103 -9.34 21.85 18.44
N ARG A 104 -8.35 21.15 19.02
CA ARG A 104 -8.07 21.26 20.46
C ARG A 104 -7.51 22.63 20.84
N TRP A 105 -6.75 23.27 19.95
CA TRP A 105 -6.27 24.64 20.13
C TRP A 105 -7.41 25.66 20.08
N ASN A 106 -8.39 25.46 19.20
CA ASN A 106 -9.52 26.38 19.00
C ASN A 106 -10.66 26.22 20.01
N GLY A 107 -10.57 25.25 20.93
CA GLY A 107 -11.60 25.00 21.95
C GLY A 107 -12.72 24.05 21.51
N ASP A 108 -12.68 23.52 20.29
CA ASP A 108 -13.65 22.59 19.71
C ASP A 108 -13.33 21.12 20.03
N ALA A 109 -13.01 20.84 21.30
CA ALA A 109 -12.52 19.52 21.72
C ALA A 109 -13.57 18.39 21.61
N GLU A 110 -14.85 18.72 21.47
CA GLU A 110 -15.95 17.77 21.27
C GLU A 110 -15.95 17.16 19.85
N TYR A 111 -15.36 17.84 18.86
CA TYR A 111 -15.30 17.38 17.47
C TYR A 111 -13.96 16.74 17.07
N CYS A 112 -13.09 16.45 18.04
CA CYS A 112 -11.82 15.76 17.81
C CYS A 112 -12.02 14.27 17.49
N PHE A 113 -11.27 13.75 16.52
CA PHE A 113 -11.29 12.34 16.18
C PHE A 113 -10.74 11.46 17.33
N LEU A 114 -9.74 11.98 18.08
CA LEU A 114 -9.13 11.38 19.26
C LEU A 114 -9.79 11.86 20.57
N HIS A 115 -11.10 12.13 20.54
CA HIS A 115 -11.82 12.61 21.72
C HIS A 115 -11.72 11.63 22.91
N SER A 116 -11.73 10.32 22.64
CA SER A 116 -11.48 9.28 23.64
C SER A 116 -10.10 8.68 23.49
N GLY A 117 -9.35 8.58 24.59
CA GLY A 117 -8.05 7.92 24.62
C GLY A 117 -8.09 6.47 24.11
N GLN A 118 -9.22 5.77 24.25
CA GLN A 118 -9.40 4.42 23.70
C GLN A 118 -9.40 4.39 22.17
N VAL A 119 -10.04 5.38 21.52
CA VAL A 119 -10.06 5.51 20.06
C VAL A 119 -8.66 5.80 19.54
N GLY A 120 -7.91 6.65 20.26
CA GLY A 120 -6.51 6.92 19.93
C GLY A 120 -5.62 5.70 20.04
N VAL A 121 -5.72 4.94 21.13
CA VAL A 121 -4.93 3.70 21.29
C VAL A 121 -5.25 2.70 20.18
N LEU A 122 -6.52 2.50 19.84
CA LEU A 122 -6.92 1.61 18.76
C LEU A 122 -6.35 2.07 17.40
N TYR A 123 -6.42 3.38 17.13
CA TYR A 123 -5.87 3.97 15.91
C TYR A 123 -4.36 3.76 15.78
N PHE A 124 -3.61 4.04 16.85
CA PHE A 124 -2.16 3.81 16.88
C PHE A 124 -1.81 2.32 16.77
N ALA A 125 -2.57 1.43 17.41
CA ALA A 125 -2.37 -0.01 17.29
C ALA A 125 -2.59 -0.50 15.85
N ALA A 126 -3.64 -0.01 15.19
CA ALA A 126 -3.92 -0.33 13.78
C ALA A 126 -2.81 0.18 12.86
N LEU A 127 -2.34 1.42 13.05
CA LEU A 127 -1.20 1.96 12.31
C LEU A 127 0.07 1.13 12.51
N ALA A 128 0.40 0.79 13.76
CA ALA A 128 1.57 -0.02 14.09
C ALA A 128 1.49 -1.41 13.43
N TYR A 129 0.34 -2.07 13.51
CA TYR A 129 0.10 -3.36 12.86
C TYR A 129 0.28 -3.30 11.34
N PHE A 130 -0.26 -2.25 10.71
CA PHE A 130 -0.16 -2.03 9.28
C PHE A 130 1.29 -1.83 8.84
N TYR A 131 2.02 -0.89 9.46
CA TYR A 131 3.43 -0.63 9.12
C TYR A 131 4.35 -1.81 9.43
N TYR A 132 4.07 -2.56 10.50
CA TYR A 132 4.78 -3.79 10.80
C TYR A 132 4.59 -4.84 9.70
N THR A 133 3.36 -5.01 9.21
CA THR A 133 3.05 -5.93 8.12
C THR A 133 3.77 -5.52 6.83
N LEU A 134 3.75 -4.23 6.47
CA LEU A 134 4.48 -3.70 5.31
C LEU A 134 5.99 -3.92 5.45
N TYR A 135 6.56 -3.68 6.64
CA TYR A 135 7.98 -3.88 6.90
C TYR A 135 8.39 -5.34 6.67
N ILE A 136 7.59 -6.29 7.19
CA ILE A 136 7.87 -7.72 7.00
C ILE A 136 7.70 -8.13 5.54
N LEU A 137 6.65 -7.67 4.84
CA LEU A 137 6.46 -7.92 3.40
C LEU A 137 7.67 -7.43 2.59
N LYS A 138 8.15 -6.21 2.86
CA LYS A 138 9.35 -5.67 2.20
C LYS A 138 10.58 -6.54 2.43
N LYS A 139 10.76 -7.05 3.66
CA LYS A 139 11.87 -7.95 4.00
C LYS A 139 11.73 -9.32 3.32
N LEU A 140 10.50 -9.83 3.21
CA LEU A 140 10.18 -11.10 2.56
C LEU A 140 10.51 -11.03 1.06
N PHE A 141 10.00 -10.02 0.37
CA PHE A 141 10.21 -9.80 -1.07
C PHE A 141 11.69 -9.65 -1.42
N ARG A 142 12.45 -8.85 -0.65
CA ARG A 142 13.89 -8.71 -0.84
C ARG A 142 14.67 -10.02 -0.61
N SER A 143 14.13 -10.92 0.21
CA SER A 143 14.74 -12.24 0.44
C SER A 143 14.46 -13.23 -0.67
N GLU A 144 13.34 -13.12 -1.40
CA GLU A 144 13.03 -13.96 -2.56
C GLU A 144 13.85 -13.52 -3.78
N ASP A 145 13.97 -12.20 -4.03
CA ASP A 145 14.84 -11.65 -5.09
C ASP A 145 16.27 -12.20 -5.00
N ARG A 146 16.85 -12.19 -3.80
CA ARG A 146 18.20 -12.70 -3.55
C ARG A 146 18.35 -14.19 -3.83
N LYS A 147 17.32 -15.00 -3.57
CA LYS A 147 17.36 -16.45 -3.84
C LYS A 147 17.37 -16.73 -5.33
N PHE A 148 16.63 -15.97 -6.12
CA PHE A 148 16.62 -16.09 -7.58
C PHE A 148 17.93 -15.63 -8.21
N THR A 149 18.64 -14.64 -7.63
CA THR A 149 19.95 -14.22 -8.15
C THR A 149 21.09 -15.20 -7.83
N THR A 150 20.91 -16.09 -6.84
CA THR A 150 21.93 -17.09 -6.44
C THR A 150 21.81 -18.46 -7.13
N LEU A 151 20.88 -18.64 -8.06
CA LEU A 151 20.93 -19.81 -8.96
C LEU A 151 22.15 -19.66 -9.88
N PRO A 152 23.09 -20.63 -9.90
CA PRO A 152 24.22 -20.54 -10.81
C PRO A 152 23.67 -20.53 -12.24
N ALA A 153 24.22 -19.65 -13.06
CA ALA A 153 23.98 -19.64 -14.50
C ALA A 153 24.10 -21.08 -15.04
N PRO A 154 23.25 -21.50 -15.99
CA PRO A 154 23.48 -22.74 -16.72
C PRO A 154 24.74 -22.52 -17.57
N SER A 155 25.90 -22.82 -17.01
CA SER A 155 27.15 -22.85 -17.74
C SER A 155 27.09 -24.00 -18.76
N GLY A 156 26.73 -23.62 -19.98
CA GLY A 156 27.32 -24.14 -21.21
C GLY A 156 27.07 -25.61 -21.52
N LEU A 157 26.04 -25.86 -22.32
CA LEU A 157 26.08 -26.95 -23.28
C LEU A 157 27.30 -26.78 -24.21
N ALA A 158 27.92 -27.93 -24.53
CA ALA A 158 28.79 -28.19 -25.68
C ALA A 158 30.25 -27.70 -25.64
N GLN A 159 31.13 -28.55 -25.12
CA GLN A 159 32.46 -28.73 -25.71
C GLN A 159 32.53 -30.12 -26.34
N ARG A 160 31.86 -30.29 -27.49
CA ARG A 160 32.15 -31.39 -28.41
C ARG A 160 33.48 -31.06 -29.09
N GLN A 161 34.50 -31.87 -28.85
CA GLN A 161 35.72 -31.88 -29.64
C GLN A 161 35.38 -32.11 -31.12
N PRO A 162 35.92 -31.35 -32.08
CA PRO A 162 35.92 -31.76 -33.48
C PRO A 162 37.05 -32.77 -33.67
N ILE A 163 36.69 -34.06 -33.77
CA ILE A 163 37.59 -35.07 -34.31
C ILE A 163 37.60 -34.87 -35.83
N SER A 164 38.66 -34.26 -36.36
CA SER A 164 38.92 -34.20 -37.80
C SER A 164 39.21 -35.61 -38.33
N PRO A 165 38.55 -36.09 -39.40
CA PRO A 165 38.99 -37.30 -40.07
C PRO A 165 40.20 -36.97 -40.95
N LEU A 166 41.29 -37.71 -40.73
CA LEU A 166 42.49 -37.72 -41.56
C LEU A 166 42.12 -38.33 -42.93
N VAL A 167 42.00 -37.49 -43.95
CA VAL A 167 41.88 -37.91 -45.35
C VAL A 167 43.28 -38.31 -45.82
N ARG A 168 43.47 -39.61 -46.07
CA ARG A 168 44.66 -40.19 -46.71
C ARG A 168 44.55 -39.99 -48.23
N VAL A 169 45.41 -39.19 -48.82
CA VAL A 169 45.65 -39.15 -50.27
C VAL A 169 47.15 -39.18 -50.54
N HIS A 170 47.53 -40.22 -51.30
CA HIS A 170 48.82 -40.63 -51.86
C HIS A 170 49.97 -40.99 -50.90
#